data_AF-A0A924NRY9-F1
#
_entry.id   AF-A0A924NRY9-F1
#
_cell.length_a   1.000
_cell.length_b   1.000
_cell.length_c   1.000
_cell.angle_alpha   90.00
_cell.angle_beta   90.00
_cell.angle_gamma   90.00
#
_symmetry.space_group_name_H-M   'P 1'
#
loop_
_entity.id
_entity.type
_entity.pdbx_description
1 polymer ?
#
loop_
_entity_poly.entity_id
_entity_poly.type
_entity_poly.pdbx_seq_one_letter_code
_entity_poly.pdbx_strand_id
1 'polypeptide(L)'
;MHLMSTLRRVTAARTGLAAAMAAALLSGCLPTEYAAAIRTTSYGVPHVVADTFTGAGYGYGYAFAQTNFCLFAEELVTLHGERAKYFGAAEGYLGPLGTTFGNVDSDFFYKLVLGSDQLARFKAGSSSDTHDLADGFATGYNRYLSDTGLAKLPVACRGKLWVKPMTADDAYLRFSQAAMTGSSLGFIGAIGSAVPPVAAVATAATMAAKASVAQAKAPSLPADYSHSPVLMAFQTLRDHTIGSNGLGLGRDTTQSGKGLLLGNPHFPWWGALRLNQVHITVARENYDVMGATLLGVPLPLIGFNDKVAWTHTFSTDNRFTVRYLAIDPGNPTRYLKDGKSIAMKAVPLTVSALDADGKQVEIKRTLYTTEYGPMLSDSSFAWTTGSAYALQDANASNYRIIDQVILNGKANSVDTLRKALATYGAMPWVNTIAADKAGDTLYANYSVAANVSDAQLAACVPPPFQPLMASTGVVVMAGTTAACDWSGSIPAAGRPWVKRSNYAMNSNDSHWWPSLNTYLGGFAKIIATGPNAEALPQNNRTRTGHAMVRDRMAGTDGQGGYRFTL
;
A
#
# COMPACT_ATOMS: atom_id res chain seq x y z
N MET A 1 -18.96 39.25 -21.73
CA MET A 1 -17.63 39.34 -21.10
C MET A 1 -16.92 38.01 -21.35
N HIS A 2 -15.75 38.08 -22.00
CA HIS A 2 -15.04 36.96 -22.62
C HIS A 2 -14.59 35.87 -21.64
N LEU A 3 -14.77 34.59 -22.01
CA LEU A 3 -13.96 33.48 -21.50
C LEU A 3 -13.25 32.85 -22.70
N MET A 4 -11.95 33.14 -22.84
CA MET A 4 -11.06 32.49 -23.81
C MET A 4 -10.68 31.10 -23.28
N SER A 5 -10.97 30.06 -24.05
CA SER A 5 -10.43 28.72 -23.82
C SER A 5 -9.09 28.60 -24.56
N THR A 6 -7.99 28.49 -23.81
CA THR A 6 -6.68 28.15 -24.38
C THR A 6 -6.54 26.62 -24.51
N LEU A 7 -6.75 26.09 -25.71
CA LEU A 7 -6.21 24.77 -26.09
C LEU A 7 -4.70 24.92 -26.34
N ARG A 8 -3.86 24.25 -25.55
CA ARG A 8 -2.45 24.04 -25.89
C ARG A 8 -2.27 22.65 -26.48
N ARG A 9 -2.18 22.55 -27.81
CA ARG A 9 -1.55 21.40 -28.48
C ARG A 9 -0.03 21.64 -28.45
N VAL A 10 0.73 20.70 -27.89
CA VAL A 10 2.19 20.73 -28.02
C VAL A 10 2.59 19.67 -29.04
N THR A 11 3.06 20.12 -30.19
CA THR A 11 3.68 19.28 -31.22
C THR A 11 5.04 19.89 -31.56
N ALA A 12 6.07 19.07 -31.67
CA ALA A 12 7.37 19.49 -32.17
C ALA A 12 7.34 19.41 -33.71
N ALA A 13 7.47 20.55 -34.40
CA ALA A 13 7.56 20.61 -35.85
C ALA A 13 9.02 20.60 -36.31
N ARG A 14 9.36 19.72 -37.25
CA ARG A 14 10.57 19.80 -38.09
C ARG A 14 10.16 20.13 -39.52
N THR A 15 10.85 21.09 -40.12
CA THR A 15 10.66 21.64 -41.47
C THR A 15 11.33 20.81 -42.57
N GLY A 16 10.58 20.55 -43.66
CA GLY A 16 10.93 20.36 -45.11
C GLY A 16 12.03 19.36 -45.50
N LEU A 17 12.04 18.67 -46.66
CA LEU A 17 11.21 18.65 -47.86
C LEU A 17 11.52 17.32 -48.63
N ALA A 18 10.63 16.94 -49.54
CA ALA A 18 10.48 15.65 -50.23
C ALA A 18 11.69 15.02 -50.98
N ALA A 19 11.73 13.68 -51.02
CA ALA A 19 12.01 12.88 -52.24
C ALA A 19 11.65 11.37 -52.08
N ALA A 20 10.80 10.91 -52.98
CA ALA A 20 10.72 9.59 -53.64
C ALA A 20 10.48 8.27 -52.85
N MET A 21 9.48 7.54 -53.35
CA MET A 21 9.14 6.13 -53.09
C MET A 21 10.31 5.17 -53.34
N ALA A 22 10.65 4.33 -52.35
CA ALA A 22 11.00 2.91 -52.49
C ALA A 22 11.56 2.38 -51.16
N ALA A 23 10.76 1.58 -50.43
CA ALA A 23 11.17 0.47 -49.56
C ALA A 23 10.04 0.18 -48.55
N ALA A 24 9.08 -0.64 -48.99
CA ALA A 24 8.39 -1.52 -48.05
C ALA A 24 9.43 -2.56 -47.56
N LEU A 25 9.34 -2.93 -46.27
CA LEU A 25 10.23 -3.83 -45.50
C LEU A 25 11.31 -3.14 -44.66
N LEU A 26 10.89 -2.20 -43.83
CA LEU A 26 11.45 -2.06 -42.49
C LEU A 26 10.26 -2.12 -41.54
N SER A 27 10.17 -3.16 -40.72
CA SER A 27 9.35 -3.15 -39.51
C SER A 27 9.87 -2.03 -38.62
N GLY A 28 9.44 -0.81 -38.91
CA GLY A 28 9.71 0.36 -38.12
C GLY A 28 8.99 0.19 -36.80
N CYS A 29 9.76 -0.01 -35.74
CA CYS A 29 9.33 0.30 -34.39
C CYS A 29 8.74 1.71 -34.44
N LEU A 30 7.40 1.83 -34.35
CA LEU A 30 6.77 3.14 -34.21
C LEU A 30 7.45 3.82 -33.01
N PRO A 31 7.89 5.08 -33.12
CA PRO A 31 8.47 5.77 -31.98
C PRO A 31 7.51 5.66 -30.80
N THR A 32 8.01 5.40 -29.60
CA THR A 32 7.21 5.49 -28.37
C THR A 32 6.65 6.91 -28.28
N GLU A 33 5.41 7.08 -28.74
CA GLU A 33 4.83 8.40 -28.90
C GLU A 33 4.26 8.86 -27.55
N TYR A 34 5.04 9.66 -26.83
CA TYR A 34 4.57 10.36 -25.64
C TYR A 34 3.59 11.47 -26.04
N ALA A 35 2.32 11.12 -26.19
CA ALA A 35 1.26 12.03 -26.58
C ALA A 35 0.04 11.90 -25.65
N ALA A 36 -0.41 13.03 -25.13
CA ALA A 36 -1.65 13.15 -24.37
C ALA A 36 -2.25 14.55 -24.49
N ALA A 37 -3.58 14.63 -24.49
CA ALA A 37 -4.32 15.87 -24.33
C ALA A 37 -4.74 16.01 -22.86
N ILE A 38 -4.43 17.16 -22.25
CA ILE A 38 -4.82 17.47 -20.88
C ILE A 38 -5.85 18.59 -20.91
N ARG A 39 -7.04 18.34 -20.36
CA ARG A 39 -8.07 19.35 -20.15
C ARG A 39 -8.30 19.50 -18.65
N THR A 40 -8.10 20.70 -18.12
CA THR A 40 -8.37 21.00 -16.71
C THR A 40 -9.76 21.61 -16.57
N THR A 41 -10.57 21.09 -15.65
CA THR A 41 -11.91 21.60 -15.36
C THR A 41 -11.96 22.28 -13.99
N SER A 42 -13.16 22.63 -13.50
CA SER A 42 -13.38 23.22 -12.18
C SER A 42 -12.61 22.47 -11.09
N TYR A 43 -12.12 23.21 -10.09
CA TYR A 43 -11.28 22.69 -9.01
C TYR A 43 -9.90 22.15 -9.45
N GLY A 44 -9.51 22.34 -10.72
CA GLY A 44 -8.19 21.97 -11.20
C GLY A 44 -8.06 20.49 -11.58
N VAL A 45 -9.17 19.77 -11.77
CA VAL A 45 -9.15 18.33 -12.08
C VAL A 45 -8.63 18.10 -13.50
N PRO A 46 -7.54 17.33 -13.67
CA PRO A 46 -7.03 17.00 -14.99
C PRO A 46 -7.80 15.82 -15.61
N HIS A 47 -8.26 16.03 -16.84
CA HIS A 47 -8.76 15.02 -17.75
C HIS A 47 -7.68 14.72 -18.80
N VAL A 48 -7.04 13.57 -18.67
CA VAL A 48 -5.95 13.12 -19.53
C VAL A 48 -6.51 12.13 -20.54
N VAL A 49 -6.37 12.45 -21.83
CA VAL A 49 -6.76 11.57 -22.94
C VAL A 49 -5.51 11.19 -23.72
N ALA A 50 -5.28 9.90 -23.90
CA ALA A 50 -4.18 9.36 -24.68
C ALA A 50 -4.60 8.11 -25.46
N ASP A 51 -3.81 7.73 -26.45
CA ASP A 51 -4.04 6.51 -27.22
C ASP A 51 -3.56 5.26 -26.48
N THR A 52 -2.45 5.36 -25.74
CA THR A 52 -1.76 4.26 -25.05
C THR A 52 -1.54 4.56 -23.58
N PHE A 53 -1.24 3.53 -22.79
CA PHE A 53 -0.88 3.69 -21.39
C PHE A 53 0.41 4.51 -21.20
N THR A 54 1.37 4.43 -22.14
CA THR A 54 2.58 5.28 -22.13
C THR A 54 2.22 6.75 -22.23
N GLY A 55 1.32 7.10 -23.17
CA GLY A 55 0.81 8.47 -23.32
C GLY A 55 -0.01 8.91 -22.10
N ALA A 56 -0.84 8.03 -21.54
CA ALA A 56 -1.65 8.32 -20.36
C ALA A 56 -0.78 8.63 -19.13
N GLY A 57 0.22 7.78 -18.87
CA GLY A 57 1.23 8.01 -17.83
C GLY A 57 1.94 9.34 -18.04
N TYR A 58 2.35 9.65 -19.27
CA TYR A 58 3.00 10.92 -19.62
C TYR A 58 2.14 12.15 -19.37
N GLY A 59 0.90 12.16 -19.87
CA GLY A 59 -0.03 13.26 -19.67
C GLY A 59 -0.33 13.46 -18.19
N TYR A 60 -0.56 12.37 -17.45
CA TYR A 60 -0.84 12.47 -16.02
C TYR A 60 0.38 12.90 -15.22
N GLY A 61 1.58 12.35 -15.48
CA GLY A 61 2.81 12.76 -14.81
C GLY A 61 3.07 14.27 -14.92
N TYR A 62 2.83 14.84 -16.12
CA TYR A 62 2.94 16.28 -16.33
C TYR A 62 1.86 17.06 -15.55
N ALA A 63 0.58 16.69 -15.67
CA ALA A 63 -0.51 17.36 -14.96
C ALA A 63 -0.39 17.25 -13.43
N PHE A 64 0.04 16.10 -12.95
CA PHE A 64 0.32 15.81 -11.55
C PHE A 64 1.40 16.74 -11.00
N ALA A 65 2.51 16.88 -11.73
CA ALA A 65 3.63 17.71 -11.35
C ALA A 65 3.24 19.19 -11.21
N GLN A 66 2.35 19.70 -12.07
CA GLN A 66 1.87 21.10 -11.98
C GLN A 66 1.31 21.49 -10.62
N THR A 67 0.76 20.54 -9.85
CA THR A 67 0.11 20.82 -8.56
C THR A 67 0.82 20.15 -7.37
N ASN A 68 1.63 19.12 -7.61
CA ASN A 68 2.19 18.28 -6.53
C ASN A 68 3.72 18.19 -6.54
N PHE A 69 4.42 18.94 -7.40
CA PHE A 69 5.85 18.75 -7.64
C PHE A 69 6.71 18.73 -6.37
N CYS A 70 6.64 19.77 -5.54
CA CYS A 70 7.51 19.87 -4.35
C CYS A 70 7.25 18.75 -3.35
N LEU A 71 5.99 18.43 -3.10
CA LEU A 71 5.59 17.37 -2.17
C LEU A 71 6.09 16.01 -2.67
N PHE A 72 5.95 15.74 -3.97
CA PHE A 72 6.39 14.47 -4.53
C PHE A 72 7.92 14.40 -4.69
N ALA A 73 8.60 15.51 -4.98
CA ALA A 73 10.06 15.56 -5.01
C ALA A 73 10.66 15.25 -3.62
N GLU A 74 10.03 15.73 -2.54
CA GLU A 74 10.41 15.32 -1.18
C GLU A 74 10.12 13.83 -0.93
N GLU A 75 9.00 13.30 -1.45
CA GLU A 75 8.71 11.88 -1.34
C GLU A 75 9.76 11.00 -2.04
N LEU A 76 10.30 11.44 -3.19
CA LEU A 76 11.39 10.73 -3.87
C LEU A 76 12.64 10.63 -2.99
N VAL A 77 12.94 11.67 -2.20
CA VAL A 77 14.02 11.63 -1.21
C VAL A 77 13.78 10.54 -0.16
N THR A 78 12.53 10.43 0.31
CA THR A 78 12.11 9.37 1.24
C THR A 78 12.31 7.98 0.63
N LEU A 79 11.81 7.76 -0.60
CA LEU A 79 11.90 6.48 -1.30
C LEU A 79 13.35 6.04 -1.55
N HIS A 80 14.27 6.98 -1.74
CA HIS A 80 15.71 6.69 -1.92
C HIS A 80 16.47 6.47 -0.61
N GLY A 81 15.83 6.71 0.53
CA GLY A 81 16.49 6.78 1.83
C GLY A 81 17.60 7.81 1.83
N GLU A 82 17.28 9.05 1.43
CA GLU A 82 18.19 10.19 1.43
C GLU A 82 17.67 11.35 2.32
N ARG A 83 16.70 11.13 3.23
CA ARG A 83 16.16 12.21 4.07
C ARG A 83 17.22 12.81 4.97
N ALA A 84 18.04 12.00 5.63
CA ALA A 84 19.09 12.48 6.52
C ALA A 84 20.11 13.35 5.76
N LYS A 85 20.35 13.05 4.48
CA LYS A 85 21.28 13.76 3.59
C LYS A 85 20.84 15.19 3.27
N TYR A 86 19.54 15.45 3.16
CA TYR A 86 19.04 16.76 2.76
C TYR A 86 18.27 17.51 3.85
N PHE A 87 17.75 16.79 4.84
CA PHE A 87 16.90 17.33 5.90
C PHE A 87 17.52 17.18 7.28
N GLY A 88 18.70 16.59 7.42
CA GLY A 88 19.41 16.48 8.70
C GLY A 88 19.20 15.16 9.42
N ALA A 89 20.24 14.70 10.12
CA ALA A 89 20.24 13.44 10.86
C ALA A 89 19.34 13.45 12.10
N ALA A 90 19.30 14.58 12.82
CA ALA A 90 18.53 14.75 14.05
C ALA A 90 17.05 15.05 13.81
N GLU A 91 16.68 15.37 12.56
CA GLU A 91 15.32 15.71 12.18
C GLU A 91 14.46 14.47 11.92
N GLY A 92 13.16 14.68 11.92
CA GLY A 92 12.17 13.67 11.57
C GLY A 92 11.14 14.19 10.57
N TYR A 93 10.23 13.31 10.18
CA TYR A 93 9.11 13.66 9.31
C TYR A 93 7.85 12.91 9.70
N LEU A 94 6.71 13.51 9.38
CA LEU A 94 5.41 12.86 9.53
C LEU A 94 5.26 11.78 8.46
N GLY A 95 5.29 10.53 8.89
CA GLY A 95 5.19 9.37 8.01
C GLY A 95 3.79 9.20 7.40
N PRO A 96 3.65 8.20 6.50
CA PRO A 96 2.42 7.96 5.75
C PRO A 96 1.17 7.81 6.63
N LEU A 97 1.30 7.14 7.78
CA LEU A 97 0.18 6.82 8.68
C LEU A 97 0.07 7.77 9.89
N GLY A 98 0.82 8.89 9.89
CA GLY A 98 0.75 9.89 10.96
C GLY A 98 1.73 9.68 12.12
N THR A 99 2.55 8.63 12.07
CA THR A 99 3.68 8.45 13.00
C THR A 99 4.88 9.27 12.53
N THR A 100 5.53 9.98 13.43
CA THR A 100 6.79 10.68 13.14
C THR A 100 7.96 9.69 13.18
N PHE A 101 8.78 9.69 12.14
CA PHE A 101 9.99 8.87 12.06
C PHE A 101 11.23 9.75 11.96
N GLY A 102 12.30 9.36 12.67
CA GLY A 102 13.62 9.98 12.51
C GLY A 102 14.19 9.69 11.11
N ASN A 103 14.86 10.67 10.50
CA ASN A 103 15.34 10.57 9.13
C ASN A 103 16.35 9.43 8.95
N VAL A 104 17.26 9.20 9.91
CA VAL A 104 18.29 8.15 9.83
C VAL A 104 17.67 6.75 9.76
N ASP A 105 16.77 6.42 10.69
CA ASP A 105 16.14 5.10 10.73
C ASP A 105 15.23 4.89 9.53
N SER A 106 14.55 5.95 9.07
CA SER A 106 13.79 5.92 7.82
C SER A 106 14.68 5.60 6.62
N ASP A 107 15.83 6.25 6.48
CA ASP A 107 16.72 6.01 5.35
C ASP A 107 17.24 4.57 5.32
N PHE A 108 17.59 4.03 6.49
CA PHE A 108 17.96 2.62 6.62
C PHE A 108 16.81 1.67 6.26
N PHE A 109 15.58 1.97 6.70
CA PHE A 109 14.39 1.21 6.34
C PHE A 109 14.18 1.17 4.83
N TYR A 110 14.16 2.33 4.15
CA TYR A 110 13.89 2.40 2.72
C TYR A 110 14.99 1.71 1.92
N LYS A 111 16.26 1.85 2.30
CA LYS A 111 17.37 1.13 1.66
C LYS A 111 17.31 -0.39 1.87
N LEU A 112 16.80 -0.86 3.01
CA LEU A 112 16.65 -2.30 3.28
C LEU A 112 15.43 -2.90 2.56
N VAL A 113 14.26 -2.27 2.73
CA VAL A 113 12.96 -2.84 2.35
C VAL A 113 12.61 -2.54 0.90
N LEU A 114 12.95 -1.34 0.41
CA LEU A 114 12.71 -0.90 -0.98
C LEU A 114 14.04 -0.78 -1.76
N GLY A 115 15.01 -1.66 -1.45
CA GLY A 115 16.29 -1.73 -2.15
C GLY A 115 16.20 -2.30 -3.58
N SER A 116 17.35 -2.43 -4.24
CA SER A 116 17.47 -2.90 -5.63
C SER A 116 16.82 -4.26 -5.88
N ASP A 117 16.91 -5.18 -4.93
CA ASP A 117 16.31 -6.51 -5.03
C ASP A 117 14.79 -6.45 -5.10
N GLN A 118 14.18 -5.56 -4.31
CA GLN A 118 12.72 -5.37 -4.30
C GLN A 118 12.25 -4.73 -5.60
N LEU A 119 12.95 -3.68 -6.04
CA LEU A 119 12.72 -3.02 -7.31
C LEU A 119 12.79 -4.00 -8.50
N ALA A 120 13.84 -4.82 -8.57
CA ALA A 120 14.02 -5.81 -9.63
C ALA A 120 12.86 -6.83 -9.68
N ARG A 121 12.44 -7.35 -8.51
CA ARG A 121 11.31 -8.29 -8.43
C ARG A 121 9.99 -7.63 -8.83
N PHE A 122 9.74 -6.40 -8.38
CA PHE A 122 8.52 -5.68 -8.72
C PHE A 122 8.41 -5.45 -10.23
N LYS A 123 9.50 -4.98 -10.85
CA LYS A 123 9.59 -4.80 -12.30
C LYS A 123 9.36 -6.10 -13.04
N ALA A 124 10.06 -7.17 -12.67
CA ALA A 124 9.89 -8.49 -13.30
C ALA A 124 8.47 -9.06 -13.13
N GLY A 125 7.79 -8.71 -12.04
CA GLY A 125 6.43 -9.12 -11.74
C GLY A 125 5.34 -8.24 -12.35
N SER A 126 5.67 -7.14 -13.03
CA SER A 126 4.70 -6.19 -13.62
C SER A 126 4.31 -6.58 -15.07
N SER A 127 3.19 -6.07 -15.59
CA SER A 127 2.85 -6.20 -17.03
C SER A 127 3.49 -5.10 -17.88
N SER A 128 3.45 -5.26 -19.21
CA SER A 128 3.82 -4.22 -20.18
C SER A 128 3.07 -2.91 -19.93
N ASP A 129 1.78 -2.97 -19.63
CA ASP A 129 0.96 -1.78 -19.39
C ASP A 129 1.42 -1.03 -18.14
N THR A 130 1.85 -1.75 -17.10
CA THR A 130 2.45 -1.16 -15.91
C THR A 130 3.82 -0.54 -16.22
N HIS A 131 4.64 -1.16 -17.08
CA HIS A 131 5.87 -0.56 -17.59
C HIS A 131 5.62 0.74 -18.34
N ASP A 132 4.66 0.73 -19.25
CA ASP A 132 4.25 1.90 -20.03
C ASP A 132 3.78 3.05 -19.14
N LEU A 133 2.95 2.78 -18.13
CA LEU A 133 2.50 3.77 -17.16
C LEU A 133 3.65 4.36 -16.35
N ALA A 134 4.58 3.52 -15.87
CA ALA A 134 5.73 3.97 -15.08
C ALA A 134 6.67 4.86 -15.89
N ASP A 135 7.04 4.42 -17.10
CA ASP A 135 7.90 5.17 -18.03
C ASP A 135 7.25 6.48 -18.46
N GLY A 136 5.96 6.42 -18.80
CA GLY A 136 5.16 7.59 -19.13
C GLY A 136 5.16 8.59 -17.98
N PHE A 137 4.79 8.16 -16.77
CA PHE A 137 4.67 9.04 -15.60
C PHE A 137 5.98 9.75 -15.27
N ALA A 138 7.10 9.02 -15.21
CA ALA A 138 8.42 9.61 -14.97
C ALA A 138 8.79 10.63 -16.06
N THR A 139 8.53 10.31 -17.33
CA THR A 139 8.81 11.21 -18.46
C THR A 139 7.95 12.49 -18.40
N GLY A 140 6.68 12.37 -18.03
CA GLY A 140 5.76 13.50 -17.86
C GLY A 140 6.16 14.42 -16.70
N TYR A 141 6.50 13.82 -15.56
CA TYR A 141 7.01 14.54 -14.38
C TYR A 141 8.29 15.32 -14.71
N ASN A 142 9.24 14.67 -15.38
CA ASN A 142 10.51 15.27 -15.78
C ASN A 142 10.33 16.38 -16.82
N ARG A 143 9.37 16.24 -17.73
CA ARG A 143 9.03 17.30 -18.66
C ARG A 143 8.58 18.56 -17.93
N TYR A 144 7.72 18.45 -16.91
CA TYR A 144 7.31 19.61 -16.14
C TYR A 144 8.51 20.31 -15.46
N LEU A 145 9.44 19.54 -14.88
CA LEU A 145 10.68 20.07 -14.31
C LEU A 145 11.52 20.80 -15.36
N SER A 146 11.68 20.22 -16.55
CA SER A 146 12.41 20.82 -17.67
C SER A 146 11.75 22.11 -18.17
N ASP A 147 10.45 22.10 -18.40
CA ASP A 147 9.68 23.24 -18.93
C ASP A 147 9.65 24.41 -17.92
N THR A 148 9.58 24.09 -16.63
CA THR A 148 9.51 25.09 -15.54
C THR A 148 10.91 25.62 -15.18
N GLY A 149 11.89 24.74 -15.09
CA GLY A 149 13.22 25.03 -14.57
C GLY A 149 13.25 25.25 -13.05
N LEU A 150 14.39 24.92 -12.42
CA LEU A 150 14.56 24.96 -10.95
C LEU A 150 14.22 26.32 -10.31
N ALA A 151 14.48 27.42 -11.03
CA ALA A 151 14.27 28.77 -10.54
C ALA A 151 12.80 29.19 -10.46
N LYS A 152 11.91 28.57 -11.25
CA LYS A 152 10.49 28.94 -11.31
C LYS A 152 9.58 27.96 -10.55
N LEU A 153 10.15 26.93 -9.92
CA LEU A 153 9.42 26.02 -9.06
C LEU A 153 8.78 26.75 -7.87
N PRO A 154 7.75 26.15 -7.23
CA PRO A 154 7.15 26.70 -6.02
C PRO A 154 8.19 26.90 -4.91
N VAL A 155 7.96 27.88 -4.05
CA VAL A 155 8.93 28.34 -3.03
C VAL A 155 9.46 27.20 -2.15
N ALA A 156 8.61 26.23 -1.81
CA ALA A 156 8.99 25.09 -0.96
C ALA A 156 10.16 24.25 -1.52
N CYS A 157 10.31 24.14 -2.84
CA CYS A 157 11.35 23.33 -3.48
C CYS A 157 12.24 24.08 -4.48
N ARG A 158 12.03 25.39 -4.66
CA ARG A 158 12.82 26.22 -5.59
C ARG A 158 14.31 26.15 -5.28
N GLY A 159 15.10 25.79 -6.30
CA GLY A 159 16.57 25.73 -6.22
C GLY A 159 17.12 24.74 -5.18
N LYS A 160 16.31 23.83 -4.65
CA LYS A 160 16.76 22.86 -3.64
C LYS A 160 17.52 21.72 -4.30
N LEU A 161 18.64 21.29 -3.69
CA LEU A 161 19.51 20.23 -4.20
C LEU A 161 18.85 18.85 -4.29
N TRP A 162 17.81 18.63 -3.50
CA TRP A 162 17.03 17.40 -3.49
C TRP A 162 15.98 17.33 -4.61
N VAL A 163 15.73 18.44 -5.32
CA VAL A 163 14.89 18.41 -6.52
C VAL A 163 15.68 17.79 -7.67
N LYS A 164 15.28 16.58 -8.05
CA LYS A 164 15.91 15.82 -9.14
C LYS A 164 14.85 15.32 -10.13
N PRO A 165 15.25 15.03 -11.38
CA PRO A 165 14.44 14.20 -12.27
C PRO A 165 14.17 12.84 -11.64
N MET A 166 12.97 12.32 -11.89
CA MET A 166 12.52 10.99 -11.52
C MET A 166 12.95 9.96 -12.58
N THR A 167 13.22 8.73 -12.18
CA THR A 167 13.38 7.58 -13.08
C THR A 167 12.12 6.71 -13.09
N ALA A 168 11.97 5.81 -14.06
CA ALA A 168 10.89 4.82 -14.02
C ALA A 168 10.98 3.92 -12.78
N ASP A 169 12.19 3.66 -12.29
CA ASP A 169 12.44 2.89 -11.07
C ASP A 169 11.77 3.52 -9.84
N ASP A 170 11.73 4.85 -9.78
CA ASP A 170 11.07 5.57 -8.69
C ASP A 170 9.56 5.32 -8.66
N ALA A 171 8.93 5.07 -9.83
CA ALA A 171 7.52 4.73 -9.88
C ALA A 171 7.28 3.37 -9.22
N TYR A 172 8.15 2.39 -9.46
CA TYR A 172 8.07 1.07 -8.82
C TYR A 172 8.35 1.12 -7.31
N LEU A 173 9.29 1.96 -6.87
CA LEU A 173 9.49 2.23 -5.45
C LEU A 173 8.19 2.79 -4.84
N ARG A 174 7.55 3.74 -5.52
CA ARG A 174 6.28 4.29 -5.09
C ARG A 174 5.14 3.26 -5.08
N PHE A 175 5.07 2.36 -6.05
CA PHE A 175 4.07 1.28 -6.09
C PHE A 175 4.29 0.27 -4.97
N SER A 176 5.56 -0.09 -4.70
CA SER A 176 5.93 -0.94 -3.58
C SER A 176 5.53 -0.30 -2.25
N GLN A 177 5.82 1.00 -2.08
CA GLN A 177 5.38 1.78 -0.93
C GLN A 177 3.84 1.77 -0.78
N ALA A 178 3.09 1.97 -1.87
CA ALA A 178 1.62 1.92 -1.85
C ALA A 178 1.10 0.53 -1.41
N ALA A 179 1.71 -0.54 -1.92
CA ALA A 179 1.34 -1.91 -1.54
C ALA A 179 1.63 -2.21 -0.06
N MET A 180 2.75 -1.73 0.47
CA MET A 180 3.19 -2.01 1.85
C MET A 180 2.68 -1.01 2.89
N THR A 181 1.81 -0.07 2.49
CA THR A 181 1.27 0.98 3.37
C THR A 181 0.49 0.40 4.55
N GLY A 182 -0.40 -0.57 4.30
CA GLY A 182 -1.16 -1.26 5.35
C GLY A 182 -0.40 -2.37 6.07
N SER A 183 0.93 -2.43 5.93
CA SER A 183 1.78 -3.48 6.50
C SER A 183 3.16 -2.93 6.91
N SER A 184 4.24 -3.24 6.19
CA SER A 184 5.62 -2.92 6.59
C SER A 184 5.89 -1.43 6.87
N LEU A 185 5.18 -0.50 6.23
CA LEU A 185 5.37 0.94 6.49
C LEU A 185 4.90 1.40 7.86
N GLY A 186 4.14 0.58 8.61
CA GLY A 186 3.88 0.84 10.02
C GLY A 186 5.14 0.75 10.89
N PHE A 187 6.18 0.06 10.42
CA PHE A 187 7.33 -0.37 11.25
C PHE A 187 8.66 0.27 10.82
N ILE A 188 8.62 1.45 10.18
CA ILE A 188 9.81 2.12 9.63
C ILE A 188 10.92 2.25 10.66
N GLY A 189 10.62 2.81 11.84
CA GLY A 189 11.60 2.96 12.92
C GLY A 189 12.12 1.61 13.43
N ALA A 190 11.22 0.71 13.79
CA ALA A 190 11.58 -0.58 14.40
C ALA A 190 12.40 -1.49 13.48
N ILE A 191 12.18 -1.45 12.16
CA ILE A 191 13.00 -2.17 11.17
C ILE A 191 14.29 -1.41 10.89
N GLY A 192 14.19 -0.09 10.70
CA GLY A 192 15.33 0.77 10.39
C GLY A 192 16.41 0.71 11.46
N SER A 193 16.06 0.53 12.74
CA SER A 193 16.97 0.48 13.89
C SER A 193 17.28 -0.94 14.39
N ALA A 194 16.78 -2.01 13.77
CA ALA A 194 16.93 -3.38 14.28
C ALA A 194 18.37 -3.90 14.15
N VAL A 195 19.13 -3.81 15.23
CA VAL A 195 20.50 -4.34 15.36
C VAL A 195 20.57 -5.37 16.48
N PRO A 196 21.45 -6.38 16.38
CA PRO A 196 21.67 -7.31 17.48
C PRO A 196 22.17 -6.56 18.72
N PRO A 197 21.95 -7.10 19.93
CA PRO A 197 22.54 -6.54 21.13
C PRO A 197 24.06 -6.46 20.92
N VAL A 198 24.63 -5.27 21.17
CA VAL A 198 26.06 -5.01 21.00
C VAL A 198 26.82 -6.14 21.67
N ALA A 199 27.77 -6.74 20.96
CA ALA A 199 28.59 -7.81 21.49
C ALA A 199 29.35 -7.33 22.75
N ALA A 200 28.76 -7.52 23.93
CA ALA A 200 29.48 -7.86 25.15
C ALA A 200 30.09 -9.28 25.04
N VAL A 201 30.48 -9.68 23.81
CA VAL A 201 31.02 -10.97 23.43
C VAL A 201 32.49 -10.76 23.07
N ALA A 202 33.22 -10.17 24.00
CA ALA A 202 34.67 -10.21 24.06
C ALA A 202 35.07 -10.37 25.54
N THR A 203 34.59 -11.44 26.20
CA THR A 203 35.16 -12.01 27.45
C THR A 203 34.39 -13.22 28.01
N ALA A 204 33.18 -13.55 27.53
CA ALA A 204 32.42 -14.70 28.04
C ALA A 204 32.56 -16.01 27.22
N ALA A 205 33.51 -16.06 26.27
CA ALA A 205 33.69 -17.22 25.37
C ALA A 205 34.38 -18.44 26.02
N THR A 206 34.71 -18.37 27.31
CA THR A 206 35.22 -19.51 28.08
C THR A 206 34.37 -19.69 29.31
N MET A 207 33.33 -20.54 29.20
CA MET A 207 32.66 -21.34 30.26
C MET A 207 31.14 -21.45 30.04
N ALA A 208 30.71 -22.16 28.98
CA ALA A 208 29.40 -22.82 28.94
C ALA A 208 29.31 -23.80 27.76
N ALA A 209 30.27 -24.71 27.64
CA ALA A 209 30.08 -25.92 26.85
C ALA A 209 29.34 -26.94 27.74
N LYS A 210 28.21 -27.45 27.24
CA LYS A 210 27.26 -28.41 27.85
C LYS A 210 26.08 -27.79 28.62
N ALA A 211 25.19 -27.14 27.88
CA ALA A 211 23.77 -27.17 28.19
C ALA A 211 23.06 -27.91 27.05
N SER A 212 22.31 -28.97 27.39
CA SER A 212 21.42 -29.68 26.48
C SER A 212 20.48 -28.70 25.78
N VAL A 213 20.13 -29.00 24.52
CA VAL A 213 19.11 -28.30 23.71
C VAL A 213 17.75 -28.43 24.39
N ALA A 214 17.51 -27.66 25.44
CA ALA A 214 16.20 -27.47 26.02
C ALA A 214 15.48 -26.43 25.14
N GLN A 215 14.26 -26.77 24.73
CA GLN A 215 13.36 -25.89 23.97
C GLN A 215 13.44 -24.46 24.50
N ALA A 216 13.93 -23.53 23.69
CA ALA A 216 13.91 -22.11 24.01
C ALA A 216 12.45 -21.67 24.20
N LYS A 217 12.04 -21.58 25.46
CA LYS A 217 10.68 -21.24 25.86
C LYS A 217 10.47 -19.75 25.54
N ALA A 218 9.40 -19.43 24.82
CA ALA A 218 8.99 -18.05 24.59
C ALA A 218 8.87 -17.30 25.94
N PRO A 219 9.21 -16.00 26.00
CA PRO A 219 9.20 -15.26 27.26
C PRO A 219 7.83 -15.32 27.95
N SER A 220 7.83 -15.41 29.27
CA SER A 220 6.60 -15.32 30.07
C SER A 220 6.04 -13.90 30.01
N LEU A 221 4.79 -13.74 29.59
CA LEU A 221 4.06 -12.48 29.65
C LEU A 221 3.79 -12.01 31.10
N PRO A 222 3.52 -10.71 31.29
CA PRO A 222 3.31 -9.72 30.23
C PRO A 222 4.53 -8.83 30.03
N ALA A 223 5.09 -8.84 28.81
CA ALA A 223 5.78 -7.66 28.34
C ALA A 223 4.79 -6.49 28.40
N ASP A 224 5.19 -5.37 28.96
CA ASP A 224 4.41 -4.15 28.86
C ASP A 224 4.42 -3.71 27.40
N TYR A 225 3.26 -3.73 26.76
CA TYR A 225 3.09 -3.28 25.38
C TYR A 225 2.49 -1.88 25.27
N SER A 226 2.13 -1.25 26.41
CA SER A 226 1.46 0.06 26.42
C SER A 226 2.29 1.18 25.79
N HIS A 227 3.62 0.99 25.74
CA HIS A 227 4.57 1.92 25.15
C HIS A 227 5.35 1.34 23.96
N SER A 228 4.96 0.17 23.44
CA SER A 228 5.61 -0.44 22.26
C SER A 228 5.26 0.35 20.99
N PRO A 229 6.22 1.02 20.33
CA PRO A 229 5.96 1.67 19.05
C PRO A 229 5.49 0.67 17.98
N VAL A 230 5.98 -0.58 18.04
CA VAL A 230 5.52 -1.66 17.16
C VAL A 230 4.03 -1.94 17.42
N LEU A 231 3.61 -2.17 18.68
CA LEU A 231 2.19 -2.42 18.96
C LEU A 231 1.32 -1.21 18.64
N MET A 232 1.77 0.01 18.90
CA MET A 232 1.04 1.22 18.51
C MET A 232 0.84 1.29 16.99
N ALA A 233 1.87 0.98 16.19
CA ALA A 233 1.73 0.92 14.73
C ALA A 233 0.71 -0.15 14.30
N PHE A 234 0.72 -1.33 14.94
CA PHE A 234 -0.31 -2.35 14.75
C PHE A 234 -1.72 -1.83 15.09
N GLN A 235 -1.87 -1.13 16.22
CA GLN A 235 -3.15 -0.56 16.65
C GLN A 235 -3.61 0.54 15.71
N THR A 236 -2.75 1.43 15.22
CA THR A 236 -3.12 2.44 14.22
C THR A 236 -3.68 1.79 12.95
N LEU A 237 -3.03 0.72 12.46
CA LEU A 237 -3.50 -0.05 11.32
C LEU A 237 -4.83 -0.77 11.58
N ARG A 238 -5.10 -1.19 12.82
CA ARG A 238 -6.26 -2.01 13.18
C ARG A 238 -7.45 -1.23 13.71
N ASP A 239 -7.25 -0.27 14.60
CA ASP A 239 -8.29 0.46 15.35
C ASP A 239 -9.02 1.49 14.48
N HIS A 240 -8.79 1.45 13.15
CA HIS A 240 -9.46 2.28 12.15
C HIS A 240 -9.33 3.78 12.39
N THR A 241 -8.26 4.21 13.08
CA THR A 241 -7.87 5.63 13.17
C THR A 241 -7.68 6.22 11.77
N ILE A 242 -7.26 5.38 10.81
CA ILE A 242 -7.48 5.58 9.37
C ILE A 242 -8.68 4.72 8.97
N GLY A 243 -9.81 5.38 8.73
CA GLY A 243 -11.09 4.74 8.45
C GLY A 243 -11.54 4.94 7.01
N SER A 244 -12.65 4.34 6.63
CA SER A 244 -13.39 4.67 5.42
C SER A 244 -14.82 4.16 5.56
N ASN A 245 -15.76 4.86 4.96
CA ASN A 245 -17.09 4.33 4.70
C ASN A 245 -17.23 4.04 3.20
N GLY A 246 -17.75 2.86 2.88
CA GLY A 246 -18.21 2.52 1.53
C GLY A 246 -19.67 2.09 1.60
N LEU A 247 -20.51 2.65 0.74
CA LEU A 247 -21.91 2.27 0.64
C LEU A 247 -22.33 2.23 -0.84
N GLY A 248 -22.53 1.02 -1.36
CA GLY A 248 -23.17 0.76 -2.64
C GLY A 248 -24.66 0.52 -2.41
N LEU A 249 -25.50 1.26 -3.13
CA LEU A 249 -26.96 1.20 -3.08
C LEU A 249 -27.46 0.72 -4.43
N GLY A 250 -28.28 -0.32 -4.41
CA GLY A 250 -28.80 -1.02 -5.58
C GLY A 250 -30.27 -0.71 -5.84
N ARG A 251 -30.81 -1.33 -6.89
CA ARG A 251 -32.16 -1.07 -7.43
C ARG A 251 -33.29 -1.21 -6.42
N ASP A 252 -33.12 -2.02 -5.38
CA ASP A 252 -34.15 -2.20 -4.35
C ASP A 252 -34.19 -1.03 -3.35
N THR A 253 -33.15 -0.19 -3.34
CA THR A 253 -33.00 0.95 -2.41
C THR A 253 -33.04 2.31 -3.11
N THR A 254 -32.71 2.37 -4.40
CA THR A 254 -32.62 3.63 -5.16
C THR A 254 -33.94 3.93 -5.87
N GLN A 255 -34.25 5.22 -6.03
CA GLN A 255 -35.47 5.66 -6.74
C GLN A 255 -35.36 5.39 -8.26
N SER A 256 -34.17 5.53 -8.82
CA SER A 256 -33.92 5.39 -10.27
C SER A 256 -33.82 3.94 -10.74
N GLY A 257 -33.72 2.98 -9.82
CA GLY A 257 -33.39 1.57 -10.14
C GLY A 257 -31.94 1.35 -10.58
N LYS A 258 -31.10 2.39 -10.62
CA LYS A 258 -29.66 2.30 -10.93
C LYS A 258 -28.84 2.27 -9.64
N GLY A 259 -27.61 1.79 -9.73
CA GLY A 259 -26.68 1.78 -8.60
C GLY A 259 -26.21 3.19 -8.25
N LEU A 260 -26.13 3.48 -6.95
CA LEU A 260 -25.47 4.66 -6.39
C LEU A 260 -24.30 4.21 -5.51
N LEU A 261 -23.19 4.94 -5.54
CA LEU A 261 -22.04 4.66 -4.69
C LEU A 261 -21.64 5.91 -3.90
N LEU A 262 -21.51 5.73 -2.58
CA LEU A 262 -20.77 6.64 -1.71
C LEU A 262 -19.38 6.05 -1.44
N GLY A 263 -18.35 6.68 -2.02
CA GLY A 263 -16.96 6.49 -1.62
C GLY A 263 -16.54 7.56 -0.63
N ASN A 264 -16.25 7.17 0.61
CA ASN A 264 -15.89 8.12 1.67
C ASN A 264 -14.67 7.63 2.46
N PRO A 265 -13.46 7.69 1.86
CA PRO A 265 -12.22 7.35 2.56
C PRO A 265 -11.89 8.40 3.64
N HIS A 266 -11.58 7.96 4.86
CA HIS A 266 -11.02 8.80 5.94
C HIS A 266 -9.52 8.59 5.98
N PHE A 267 -8.85 9.29 5.08
CA PHE A 267 -7.45 9.04 4.74
C PHE A 267 -6.58 10.27 5.03
N PRO A 268 -5.25 10.13 5.19
CA PRO A 268 -4.35 11.26 5.49
C PRO A 268 -4.52 12.45 4.53
N TRP A 269 -4.47 13.65 5.09
CA TRP A 269 -4.54 14.91 4.33
C TRP A 269 -3.16 15.39 3.85
N TRP A 270 -2.10 14.66 4.19
CA TRP A 270 -0.70 15.02 3.94
C TRP A 270 0.04 13.89 3.20
N GLY A 271 1.26 14.21 2.76
CA GLY A 271 2.22 13.24 2.23
C GLY A 271 1.73 12.48 0.98
N ALA A 272 2.43 11.39 0.66
CA ALA A 272 2.14 10.57 -0.51
C ALA A 272 0.79 9.83 -0.46
N LEU A 273 0.19 9.72 0.74
CA LEU A 273 -1.12 9.07 0.91
C LEU A 273 -2.29 10.02 0.63
N ARG A 274 -2.07 11.33 0.52
CA ARG A 274 -3.15 12.26 0.15
C ARG A 274 -3.74 11.86 -1.21
N LEU A 275 -5.07 11.78 -1.27
CA LEU A 275 -5.77 11.52 -2.52
C LEU A 275 -5.75 12.76 -3.43
N ASN A 276 -5.61 12.54 -4.73
CA ASN A 276 -5.86 13.54 -5.76
C ASN A 276 -6.87 13.02 -6.78
N GLN A 277 -7.66 13.93 -7.37
CA GLN A 277 -8.68 13.56 -8.35
C GLN A 277 -8.10 13.62 -9.75
N VAL A 278 -8.43 12.63 -10.58
CA VAL A 278 -7.98 12.54 -11.98
C VAL A 278 -9.01 11.80 -12.83
N HIS A 279 -9.07 12.13 -14.11
CA HIS A 279 -9.77 11.37 -15.13
C HIS A 279 -8.77 10.94 -16.20
N ILE A 280 -8.65 9.63 -16.42
CA ILE A 280 -7.76 9.02 -17.41
C ILE A 280 -8.57 8.27 -18.46
N THR A 281 -8.38 8.63 -19.73
CA THR A 281 -8.93 7.94 -20.90
C THR A 281 -7.79 7.39 -21.75
N VAL A 282 -7.79 6.09 -22.04
CA VAL A 282 -6.83 5.38 -22.89
C VAL A 282 -7.57 4.70 -24.03
N ALA A 283 -7.57 5.33 -25.20
CA ALA A 283 -8.49 5.01 -26.28
C ALA A 283 -8.31 3.59 -26.84
N ARG A 284 -7.07 3.15 -27.08
CA ARG A 284 -6.80 1.81 -27.66
C ARG A 284 -7.05 0.68 -26.66
N GLU A 285 -7.10 1.00 -25.39
CA GLU A 285 -7.28 0.06 -24.28
C GLU A 285 -8.71 -0.01 -23.77
N ASN A 286 -9.62 0.78 -24.35
CA ASN A 286 -11.00 0.94 -23.89
C ASN A 286 -11.08 1.19 -22.37
N TYR A 287 -10.22 2.09 -21.88
CA TYR A 287 -10.15 2.48 -20.48
C TYR A 287 -10.61 3.94 -20.36
N ASP A 288 -11.62 4.19 -19.54
CA ASP A 288 -12.13 5.55 -19.29
C ASP A 288 -12.62 5.65 -17.84
N VAL A 289 -11.77 6.18 -16.96
CA VAL A 289 -12.02 6.15 -15.52
C VAL A 289 -11.75 7.50 -14.89
N MET A 290 -12.72 7.98 -14.12
CA MET A 290 -12.60 9.16 -13.27
C MET A 290 -12.67 8.76 -11.81
N GLY A 291 -11.80 9.34 -10.98
CA GLY A 291 -11.77 9.01 -9.57
C GLY A 291 -10.64 9.66 -8.83
N ALA A 292 -10.20 9.01 -7.75
CA ALA A 292 -9.10 9.48 -6.94
C ALA A 292 -7.98 8.44 -6.83
N THR A 293 -6.75 8.93 -6.73
CA THR A 293 -5.55 8.10 -6.58
C THR A 293 -4.58 8.68 -5.58
N LEU A 294 -3.62 7.87 -5.13
CA LEU A 294 -2.54 8.32 -4.25
C LEU A 294 -1.52 9.10 -5.07
N LEU A 295 -0.79 10.03 -4.43
CA LEU A 295 0.24 10.79 -5.14
C LEU A 295 1.30 9.85 -5.72
N GLY A 296 1.61 10.00 -7.01
CA GLY A 296 2.57 9.17 -7.72
C GLY A 296 2.04 7.81 -8.20
N VAL A 297 0.77 7.47 -7.98
CA VAL A 297 0.14 6.28 -8.54
C VAL A 297 -0.65 6.67 -9.80
N PRO A 298 -0.40 6.05 -10.98
CA PRO A 298 -0.74 6.66 -12.26
C PRO A 298 -2.19 6.43 -12.74
N LEU A 299 -3.05 5.82 -11.91
CA LEU A 299 -4.45 5.51 -12.25
C LEU A 299 -5.39 5.69 -11.05
N PRO A 300 -6.67 6.03 -11.25
CA PRO A 300 -7.69 6.02 -10.20
C PRO A 300 -7.75 4.69 -9.44
N LEU A 301 -7.56 4.73 -8.12
CA LEU A 301 -7.70 3.56 -7.25
C LEU A 301 -9.15 3.36 -6.80
N ILE A 302 -9.85 4.47 -6.54
CA ILE A 302 -11.29 4.53 -6.32
C ILE A 302 -11.89 5.40 -7.42
N GLY A 303 -13.09 5.11 -7.89
CA GLY A 303 -13.66 5.87 -8.99
C GLY A 303 -14.84 5.21 -9.64
N PHE A 304 -15.07 5.60 -10.89
CA PHE A 304 -16.15 5.08 -11.72
C PHE A 304 -15.78 5.19 -13.19
N ASN A 305 -16.40 4.33 -13.99
CA ASN A 305 -16.53 4.47 -15.44
C ASN A 305 -18.01 4.60 -15.80
N ASP A 306 -18.36 4.50 -17.09
CA ASP A 306 -19.74 4.66 -17.55
C ASP A 306 -20.69 3.51 -17.15
N LYS A 307 -20.17 2.42 -16.56
CA LYS A 307 -20.93 1.22 -16.15
C LYS A 307 -20.93 0.95 -14.65
N VAL A 308 -19.81 1.14 -13.96
CA VAL A 308 -19.63 0.73 -12.56
C VAL A 308 -18.83 1.77 -11.79
N ALA A 309 -19.20 1.96 -10.53
CA ALA A 309 -18.46 2.74 -9.56
C ALA A 309 -17.95 1.83 -8.43
N TRP A 310 -16.75 2.09 -7.93
CA TRP A 310 -16.19 1.39 -6.77
C TRP A 310 -15.40 2.33 -5.84
N THR A 311 -15.36 1.92 -4.57
CA THR A 311 -14.56 2.55 -3.51
C THR A 311 -13.88 1.47 -2.69
N HIS A 312 -12.95 1.91 -1.85
CA HIS A 312 -12.22 1.06 -0.93
C HIS A 312 -12.43 1.47 0.52
N THR A 313 -12.36 0.49 1.41
CA THR A 313 -12.24 0.69 2.85
C THR A 313 -11.10 -0.18 3.38
N PHE A 314 -10.39 0.25 4.42
CA PHE A 314 -9.35 -0.56 5.04
C PHE A 314 -9.94 -1.91 5.50
N SER A 315 -9.27 -3.03 5.19
CA SER A 315 -9.71 -4.36 5.62
C SER A 315 -8.96 -4.83 6.87
N THR A 316 -9.64 -5.65 7.68
CA THR A 316 -9.14 -6.22 8.93
C THR A 316 -8.14 -7.36 8.76
N ASP A 317 -7.80 -7.72 7.52
CA ASP A 317 -6.95 -8.86 7.22
C ASP A 317 -5.55 -8.69 7.82
N ASN A 318 -5.04 -9.75 8.46
CA ASN A 318 -3.61 -9.83 8.74
C ASN A 318 -2.86 -10.12 7.44
N ARG A 319 -2.14 -9.13 6.96
CA ARG A 319 -1.33 -9.19 5.72
C ARG A 319 0.10 -9.60 5.99
N PHE A 320 0.43 -9.69 7.26
CA PHE A 320 1.74 -9.96 7.74
C PHE A 320 1.64 -10.65 9.10
N THR A 321 2.73 -11.30 9.49
CA THR A 321 2.89 -11.90 10.82
C THR A 321 4.23 -11.49 11.39
N VAL A 322 4.31 -11.32 12.70
CA VAL A 322 5.60 -11.25 13.39
C VAL A 322 6.12 -12.67 13.58
N ARG A 323 7.39 -12.91 13.29
CA ARG A 323 8.05 -14.21 13.49
C ARG A 323 8.90 -14.14 14.75
N TYR A 324 8.52 -14.91 15.76
CA TYR A 324 9.36 -15.13 16.94
C TYR A 324 10.52 -16.06 16.59
N LEU A 325 11.74 -15.59 16.80
CA LEU A 325 12.97 -16.32 16.56
C LEU A 325 13.62 -16.66 17.91
N ALA A 326 13.92 -17.93 18.14
CA ALA A 326 14.83 -18.32 19.21
C ALA A 326 16.25 -18.09 18.72
N ILE A 327 17.00 -17.22 19.39
CA ILE A 327 18.37 -16.87 18.98
C ILE A 327 19.34 -18.00 19.35
N ASP A 328 20.32 -18.26 18.49
CA ASP A 328 21.43 -19.16 18.80
C ASP A 328 22.24 -18.60 19.98
N PRO A 329 22.37 -19.31 21.11
CA PRO A 329 23.11 -18.83 22.27
C PRO A 329 24.58 -18.47 21.98
N GLY A 330 25.17 -19.07 20.94
CA GLY A 330 26.54 -18.79 20.51
C GLY A 330 26.68 -17.63 19.52
N ASN A 331 25.58 -17.16 18.92
CA ASN A 331 25.64 -16.08 17.92
C ASN A 331 24.30 -15.33 17.80
N PRO A 332 24.22 -14.04 18.20
CA PRO A 332 22.99 -13.27 18.18
C PRO A 332 22.44 -12.97 16.78
N THR A 333 23.22 -13.25 15.72
CA THR A 333 22.84 -13.09 14.31
C THR A 333 22.45 -14.41 13.65
N ARG A 334 22.20 -15.45 14.47
CA ARG A 334 21.66 -16.74 14.03
C ARG A 334 20.44 -17.09 14.88
N TYR A 335 19.50 -17.81 14.29
CA TYR A 335 18.32 -18.32 15.00
C TYR A 335 18.19 -19.82 14.82
N LEU A 336 17.54 -20.47 15.78
CA LEU A 336 17.28 -21.90 15.77
C LEU A 336 15.96 -22.20 15.05
N LYS A 337 16.02 -23.09 14.06
CA LYS A 337 14.86 -23.63 13.35
C LYS A 337 15.01 -25.14 13.21
N ASP A 338 14.04 -25.90 13.74
CA ASP A 338 14.06 -27.37 13.77
C ASP A 338 15.40 -27.93 14.30
N GLY A 339 15.91 -27.31 15.36
CA GLY A 339 17.20 -27.67 16.00
C GLY A 339 18.46 -27.23 15.24
N LYS A 340 18.33 -26.63 14.05
CA LYS A 340 19.46 -26.12 13.26
C LYS A 340 19.64 -24.63 13.50
N SER A 341 20.89 -24.21 13.65
CA SER A 341 21.23 -22.80 13.66
C SER A 341 21.29 -22.26 12.22
N ILE A 342 20.50 -21.23 11.93
CA ILE A 342 20.36 -20.58 10.63
C ILE A 342 20.92 -19.16 10.71
N ALA A 343 21.81 -18.81 9.80
CA ALA A 343 22.35 -17.46 9.73
C ALA A 343 21.32 -16.48 9.16
N MET A 344 21.19 -15.33 9.80
CA MET A 344 20.53 -14.18 9.19
C MET A 344 21.42 -13.62 8.07
N LYS A 345 20.81 -13.02 7.05
CA LYS A 345 21.53 -12.29 6.00
C LYS A 345 21.86 -10.90 6.53
N ALA A 346 23.15 -10.63 6.74
CA ALA A 346 23.66 -9.30 7.04
C ALA A 346 23.59 -8.40 5.79
N VAL A 347 23.11 -7.17 5.96
CA VAL A 347 22.99 -6.16 4.92
C VAL A 347 23.70 -4.89 5.42
N PRO A 348 25.00 -4.73 5.09
CA PRO A 348 25.74 -3.53 5.45
C PRO A 348 25.21 -2.35 4.63
N LEU A 349 24.72 -1.32 5.30
CA LEU A 349 24.15 -0.13 4.69
C LEU A 349 24.92 1.11 5.16
N THR A 350 25.03 2.08 4.26
CA THR A 350 25.57 3.41 4.55
C THR A 350 24.53 4.45 4.15
N VAL A 351 24.26 5.39 5.04
CA VAL A 351 23.42 6.57 4.76
C VAL A 351 24.28 7.82 4.90
N SER A 352 24.18 8.73 3.93
CA SER A 352 24.76 10.06 4.06
C SER A 352 23.81 10.93 4.88
N ALA A 353 24.34 11.76 5.77
CA ALA A 353 23.54 12.63 6.63
C ALA A 353 24.17 14.02 6.78
N LEU A 354 23.37 15.02 7.11
CA LEU A 354 23.88 16.30 7.63
C LEU A 354 23.90 16.21 9.16
N ASP A 355 25.05 16.49 9.77
CA ASP A 355 25.17 16.64 11.21
C ASP A 355 24.60 17.98 11.71
N ALA A 356 24.70 18.24 13.01
CA ALA A 356 24.17 19.46 13.63
C ALA A 356 24.85 20.74 13.13
N ASP A 357 26.08 20.64 12.61
CA ASP A 357 26.83 21.77 12.04
C ASP A 357 26.56 21.93 10.53
N GLY A 358 25.68 21.09 9.95
CA GLY A 358 25.36 21.09 8.53
C GLY A 358 26.44 20.45 7.65
N LYS A 359 27.39 19.72 8.24
CA LYS A 359 28.42 18.99 7.51
C LYS A 359 27.92 17.61 7.11
N GLN A 360 28.30 17.17 5.90
CA GLN A 360 27.98 15.84 5.43
C GLN A 360 28.84 14.78 6.14
N VAL A 361 28.16 13.78 6.71
CA VAL A 361 28.75 12.62 7.40
C VAL A 361 28.17 11.31 6.85
N GLU A 362 28.85 10.19 7.10
CA GLU A 362 28.33 8.85 6.81
C GLU A 362 27.94 8.14 8.12
N ILE A 363 26.75 7.56 8.15
CA ILE A 363 26.30 6.67 9.22
C ILE A 363 26.23 5.26 8.63
N LYS A 364 26.90 4.31 9.29
CA LYS A 364 26.99 2.91 8.86
C LYS A 364 26.23 2.03 9.83
N ARG A 365 25.39 1.14 9.30
CA ARG A 365 24.62 0.16 10.09
C ARG A 365 24.50 -1.12 9.29
N THR A 366 24.75 -2.25 9.93
CA THR A 366 24.43 -3.56 9.37
C THR A 366 23.05 -3.94 9.87
N LEU A 367 22.07 -3.97 8.97
CA LEU A 367 20.75 -4.53 9.24
C LEU A 367 20.71 -6.00 8.83
N TYR A 368 19.65 -6.71 9.22
CA TYR A 368 19.55 -8.14 9.00
C TYR A 368 18.19 -8.52 8.43
N THR A 369 18.19 -9.49 7.53
CA THR A 369 16.97 -10.16 7.08
C THR A 369 17.06 -11.65 7.37
N THR A 370 15.90 -12.27 7.56
CA THR A 370 15.74 -13.73 7.68
C THR A 370 15.10 -14.28 6.41
N GLU A 371 14.81 -15.58 6.37
CA GLU A 371 13.95 -16.17 5.34
C GLU A 371 12.52 -15.58 5.34
N TYR A 372 12.10 -14.99 6.46
CA TYR A 372 10.75 -14.43 6.62
C TYR A 372 10.66 -12.96 6.18
N GLY A 373 11.75 -12.20 6.30
CA GLY A 373 11.78 -10.76 6.03
C GLY A 373 12.72 -9.99 6.94
N PRO A 374 12.62 -8.65 6.98
CA PRO A 374 13.50 -7.81 7.79
C PRO A 374 13.32 -8.06 9.28
N MET A 375 14.42 -7.97 10.03
CA MET A 375 14.35 -7.91 11.50
C MET A 375 13.63 -6.63 11.93
N LEU A 376 12.88 -6.71 13.02
CA LEU A 376 12.24 -5.57 13.67
C LEU A 376 12.55 -5.61 15.17
N SER A 377 12.73 -4.46 15.79
CA SER A 377 12.93 -4.40 17.24
C SER A 377 12.43 -3.12 17.87
N ASP A 378 11.86 -3.27 19.07
CA ASP A 378 11.60 -2.19 20.02
C ASP A 378 11.74 -2.72 21.45
N SER A 379 11.28 -1.97 22.46
CA SER A 379 11.33 -2.39 23.86
C SER A 379 10.55 -3.67 24.18
N SER A 380 9.46 -3.96 23.47
CA SER A 380 8.56 -5.08 23.74
C SER A 380 8.80 -6.26 22.78
N PHE A 381 9.37 -5.98 21.60
CA PHE A 381 9.88 -6.91 20.60
C PHE A 381 11.41 -6.81 20.53
N ALA A 382 12.07 -6.88 21.68
CA ALA A 382 13.51 -6.69 21.78
C ALA A 382 14.31 -7.81 21.08
N TRP A 383 15.37 -7.44 20.37
CA TRP A 383 16.42 -8.36 19.96
C TRP A 383 17.37 -8.57 21.13
N THR A 384 17.29 -9.74 21.74
CA THR A 384 18.11 -10.17 22.88
C THR A 384 19.05 -11.31 22.49
N THR A 385 19.82 -11.82 23.44
CA THR A 385 20.63 -13.05 23.24
C THR A 385 19.78 -14.33 23.18
N GLY A 386 18.51 -14.29 23.59
CA GLY A 386 17.62 -15.45 23.62
C GLY A 386 16.48 -15.40 22.58
N SER A 387 16.05 -14.21 22.18
CA SER A 387 14.92 -14.02 21.28
C SER A 387 15.08 -12.80 20.38
N ALA A 388 14.48 -12.87 19.19
CA ALA A 388 14.36 -11.73 18.29
C ALA A 388 13.11 -11.88 17.41
N TYR A 389 12.82 -10.86 16.60
CA TYR A 389 11.60 -10.80 15.81
C TYR A 389 11.87 -10.35 14.37
N ALA A 390 11.18 -10.97 13.42
CA ALA A 390 11.20 -10.56 12.01
C ALA A 390 9.78 -10.31 11.51
N LEU A 391 9.63 -9.40 10.53
CA LEU A 391 8.34 -9.11 9.89
C LEU A 391 8.21 -9.95 8.63
N GLN A 392 7.17 -10.79 8.54
CA GLN A 392 6.82 -11.49 7.31
C GLN A 392 5.60 -10.84 6.67
N ASP A 393 5.77 -10.16 5.54
CA ASP A 393 4.73 -9.37 4.87
C ASP A 393 4.34 -9.96 3.51
N ALA A 394 3.08 -10.33 3.34
CA ALA A 394 2.57 -10.87 2.07
C ALA A 394 2.61 -9.82 0.95
N ASN A 395 2.45 -8.52 1.27
CA ASN A 395 2.53 -7.44 0.30
C ASN A 395 3.96 -7.21 -0.22
N ALA A 396 5.00 -7.71 0.45
CA ALA A 396 6.37 -7.64 -0.08
C ALA A 396 6.50 -8.39 -1.42
N SER A 397 5.59 -9.33 -1.70
CA SER A 397 5.50 -10.08 -2.95
C SER A 397 4.35 -9.63 -3.87
N ASN A 398 3.65 -8.54 -3.53
CA ASN A 398 2.52 -8.03 -4.30
C ASN A 398 3.00 -7.09 -5.43
N TYR A 399 3.41 -7.69 -6.54
CA TYR A 399 3.95 -6.96 -7.70
C TYR A 399 2.88 -6.58 -8.76
N ARG A 400 1.62 -7.00 -8.55
CA ARG A 400 0.54 -6.89 -9.54
C ARG A 400 -0.49 -5.81 -9.20
N ILE A 401 -0.19 -4.89 -8.28
CA ILE A 401 -1.13 -3.87 -7.82
C ILE A 401 -1.62 -2.95 -8.95
N ILE A 402 -0.72 -2.48 -9.83
CA ILE A 402 -1.11 -1.59 -10.95
C ILE A 402 -1.88 -2.37 -12.01
N ASP A 403 -1.45 -3.60 -12.32
CA ASP A 403 -2.18 -4.51 -13.21
C ASP A 403 -3.61 -4.76 -12.71
N GLN A 404 -3.79 -4.95 -11.40
CA GLN A 404 -5.09 -5.10 -10.77
C GLN A 404 -5.97 -3.86 -10.90
N VAL A 405 -5.39 -2.66 -10.76
CA VAL A 405 -6.11 -1.39 -10.92
C VAL A 405 -6.56 -1.17 -12.37
N ILE A 406 -5.73 -1.57 -13.35
CA ILE A 406 -6.12 -1.57 -14.76
C ILE A 406 -7.35 -2.46 -14.98
N LEU A 407 -7.32 -3.70 -14.49
CA LEU A 407 -8.44 -4.64 -14.64
C LEU A 407 -9.72 -4.12 -13.96
N ASN A 408 -9.60 -3.52 -12.78
CA ASN A 408 -10.74 -2.93 -12.07
C ASN A 408 -11.38 -1.81 -12.90
N GLY A 409 -10.57 -0.92 -13.48
CA GLY A 409 -11.06 0.19 -14.30
C GLY A 409 -11.71 -0.24 -15.63
N LYS A 410 -11.33 -1.41 -16.16
CA LYS A 410 -11.94 -2.02 -17.35
C LYS A 410 -13.23 -2.81 -17.06
N ALA A 411 -13.68 -2.91 -15.80
CA ALA A 411 -14.88 -3.64 -15.44
C ALA A 411 -16.16 -2.96 -15.95
N ASN A 412 -17.15 -3.76 -16.36
CA ASN A 412 -18.41 -3.27 -16.96
C ASN A 412 -19.66 -3.56 -16.09
N SER A 413 -19.47 -4.18 -14.92
CA SER A 413 -20.50 -4.55 -13.96
C SER A 413 -19.85 -4.95 -12.65
N VAL A 414 -20.62 -5.08 -11.58
CA VAL A 414 -20.07 -5.61 -10.33
C VAL A 414 -19.57 -7.06 -10.46
N ASP A 415 -20.17 -7.87 -11.33
CA ASP A 415 -19.72 -9.24 -11.59
C ASP A 415 -18.36 -9.30 -12.28
N THR A 416 -18.13 -8.42 -13.27
CA THR A 416 -16.84 -8.34 -13.95
C THR A 416 -15.78 -7.69 -13.07
N LEU A 417 -16.14 -6.73 -12.22
CA LEU A 417 -15.25 -6.19 -11.19
C LEU A 417 -14.83 -7.27 -10.18
N ARG A 418 -15.76 -8.10 -9.70
CA ARG A 418 -15.43 -9.22 -8.81
C ARG A 418 -14.46 -10.21 -9.48
N LYS A 419 -14.66 -10.52 -10.77
CA LYS A 419 -13.74 -11.38 -11.55
C LYS A 419 -12.36 -10.72 -11.71
N ALA A 420 -12.31 -9.41 -11.99
CA ALA A 420 -11.08 -8.66 -12.04
C ALA A 420 -10.32 -8.74 -10.71
N LEU A 421 -10.99 -8.47 -9.59
CA LEU A 421 -10.42 -8.56 -8.23
C LEU A 421 -9.84 -9.95 -7.92
N ALA A 422 -10.48 -11.02 -8.42
CA ALA A 422 -10.01 -12.39 -8.24
C ALA A 422 -8.83 -12.78 -9.14
N THR A 423 -8.49 -11.98 -10.16
CA THR A 423 -7.48 -12.34 -11.17
C THR A 423 -6.08 -12.36 -10.58
N TYR A 424 -5.69 -11.30 -9.86
CA TYR A 424 -4.40 -11.24 -9.17
C TYR A 424 -4.56 -11.29 -7.65
N GLY A 425 -5.71 -10.89 -7.09
CA GLY A 425 -5.87 -10.76 -5.64
C GLY A 425 -4.92 -9.72 -5.04
N ALA A 426 -4.60 -8.68 -5.80
CA ALA A 426 -3.49 -7.77 -5.52
C ALA A 426 -3.93 -6.46 -4.84
N MET A 427 -5.21 -6.33 -4.44
CA MET A 427 -5.62 -5.19 -3.62
C MET A 427 -4.86 -5.27 -2.29
N PRO A 428 -4.02 -4.29 -1.95
CA PRO A 428 -2.97 -4.54 -0.96
C PRO A 428 -3.52 -4.56 0.46
N TRP A 429 -4.46 -3.64 0.76
CA TRP A 429 -4.97 -3.47 2.12
C TRP A 429 -6.45 -3.12 2.31
N VAL A 430 -7.27 -3.39 1.30
CA VAL A 430 -8.63 -2.85 1.24
C VAL A 430 -9.71 -3.85 0.86
N ASN A 431 -10.90 -3.64 1.43
CA ASN A 431 -12.16 -4.11 0.87
C ASN A 431 -12.53 -3.28 -0.37
N THR A 432 -13.43 -3.79 -1.20
CA THR A 432 -14.03 -3.11 -2.35
C THR A 432 -15.54 -3.08 -2.19
N ILE A 433 -16.12 -1.89 -2.32
CA ILE A 433 -17.57 -1.68 -2.34
C ILE A 433 -17.92 -1.05 -3.68
N ALA A 434 -18.90 -1.60 -4.38
CA ALA A 434 -19.27 -1.15 -5.71
C ALA A 434 -20.78 -1.17 -5.94
N ALA A 435 -21.21 -0.37 -6.91
CA ALA A 435 -22.55 -0.38 -7.47
C ALA A 435 -22.47 -0.14 -8.98
N ASP A 436 -23.33 -0.80 -9.76
CA ASP A 436 -23.34 -0.66 -11.22
C ASP A 436 -24.63 -0.08 -11.78
N LYS A 437 -24.60 0.24 -13.08
CA LYS A 437 -25.70 0.84 -13.82
C LYS A 437 -26.98 -0.03 -13.82
N ALA A 438 -26.88 -1.34 -13.60
CA ALA A 438 -28.01 -2.25 -13.49
C ALA A 438 -28.60 -2.31 -12.06
N GLY A 439 -27.99 -1.59 -11.11
CA GLY A 439 -28.41 -1.55 -9.72
C GLY A 439 -28.05 -2.80 -8.94
N ASP A 440 -27.03 -3.54 -9.38
CA ASP A 440 -26.37 -4.54 -8.53
C ASP A 440 -25.28 -3.84 -7.68
N THR A 441 -25.05 -4.37 -6.48
CA THR A 441 -24.05 -3.90 -5.52
C THR A 441 -23.13 -5.04 -5.12
N LEU A 442 -21.90 -4.71 -4.73
CA LEU A 442 -20.88 -5.67 -4.33
C LEU A 442 -20.17 -5.18 -3.07
N TYR A 443 -20.01 -6.09 -2.12
CA TYR A 443 -18.92 -6.05 -1.16
C TYR A 443 -17.94 -7.17 -1.53
N ALA A 444 -16.64 -6.89 -1.57
CA ALA A 444 -15.63 -7.89 -1.86
C ALA A 444 -14.33 -7.58 -1.13
N ASN A 445 -13.79 -8.56 -0.41
CA ASN A 445 -12.50 -8.47 0.24
C ASN A 445 -11.49 -9.36 -0.46
N TYR A 446 -10.99 -8.93 -1.62
CA TYR A 446 -9.88 -9.56 -2.35
C TYR A 446 -8.54 -8.92 -1.99
N SER A 447 -8.36 -8.60 -0.72
CA SER A 447 -7.12 -8.02 -0.27
C SER A 447 -6.02 -9.09 -0.08
N VAL A 448 -4.76 -8.67 -0.17
CA VAL A 448 -3.63 -9.51 0.22
C VAL A 448 -3.68 -9.80 1.72
N ALA A 449 -3.56 -11.08 2.08
CA ALA A 449 -3.59 -11.57 3.46
C ALA A 449 -2.60 -12.74 3.63
N ALA A 450 -1.96 -12.83 4.78
CA ALA A 450 -1.04 -13.92 5.09
C ALA A 450 -1.74 -15.28 4.92
N ASN A 451 -1.12 -16.19 4.18
CA ASN A 451 -1.68 -17.51 3.87
C ASN A 451 -1.48 -18.49 5.04
N VAL A 452 -2.19 -18.25 6.14
CA VAL A 452 -2.11 -19.06 7.37
C VAL A 452 -3.42 -19.80 7.55
N SER A 453 -3.36 -21.13 7.58
CA SER A 453 -4.54 -21.97 7.90
C SER A 453 -4.94 -21.86 9.37
N ASP A 454 -6.20 -22.16 9.68
CA ASP A 454 -6.68 -22.18 11.07
C ASP A 454 -5.90 -23.14 11.97
N ALA A 455 -5.47 -24.29 11.44
CA ALA A 455 -4.65 -25.26 12.14
C ALA A 455 -3.25 -24.68 12.46
N GLN A 456 -2.63 -24.00 11.50
CA GLN A 456 -1.36 -23.31 11.73
C GLN A 456 -1.53 -22.16 12.73
N LEU A 457 -2.58 -21.33 12.61
CA LEU A 457 -2.81 -20.23 13.54
C LEU A 457 -2.93 -20.72 14.99
N ALA A 458 -3.64 -21.84 15.20
CA ALA A 458 -3.80 -22.46 16.51
C ALA A 458 -2.50 -23.07 17.06
N ALA A 459 -1.74 -23.78 16.21
CA ALA A 459 -0.54 -24.52 16.63
C ALA A 459 0.71 -23.64 16.73
N CYS A 460 0.79 -22.57 15.93
CA CYS A 460 2.03 -21.83 15.70
C CYS A 460 2.08 -20.45 16.33
N VAL A 461 1.00 -19.97 16.96
CA VAL A 461 1.08 -18.79 17.83
C VAL A 461 1.49 -19.26 19.23
N PRO A 462 2.72 -18.97 19.71
CA PRO A 462 3.18 -19.46 21.01
C PRO A 462 2.26 -19.00 22.15
N PRO A 463 2.09 -19.79 23.23
CA PRO A 463 1.17 -19.46 24.33
C PRO A 463 1.32 -18.04 24.90
N PRO A 464 2.54 -17.48 25.07
CA PRO A 464 2.67 -16.09 25.50
C PRO A 464 2.08 -15.06 24.53
N PHE A 465 1.92 -15.34 23.24
CA PHE A 465 1.34 -14.40 22.29
C PHE A 465 -0.15 -14.61 22.03
N GLN A 466 -0.76 -15.66 22.59
CA GLN A 466 -2.20 -15.93 22.44
C GLN A 466 -3.06 -14.81 23.06
N PRO A 467 -2.79 -14.28 24.28
CA PRO A 467 -3.54 -13.16 24.82
C PRO A 467 -3.37 -11.88 24.00
N LEU A 468 -2.17 -11.66 23.44
CA LEU A 468 -1.90 -10.54 22.54
C LEU A 468 -2.76 -10.65 21.29
N MET A 469 -2.79 -11.81 20.63
CA MET A 469 -3.65 -12.02 19.45
C MET A 469 -5.14 -11.87 19.78
N ALA A 470 -5.60 -12.37 20.93
CA ALA A 470 -7.01 -12.28 21.32
C ALA A 470 -7.45 -10.82 21.59
N SER A 471 -6.61 -10.02 22.24
CA SER A 471 -6.94 -8.62 22.59
C SER A 471 -6.62 -7.63 21.47
N THR A 472 -5.54 -7.89 20.73
CA THR A 472 -4.99 -6.95 19.73
C THR A 472 -5.18 -7.42 18.29
N GLY A 473 -5.51 -8.68 18.03
CA GLY A 473 -5.51 -9.25 16.68
C GLY A 473 -4.12 -9.50 16.09
N VAL A 474 -3.04 -8.99 16.71
CA VAL A 474 -1.66 -9.17 16.22
C VAL A 474 -1.25 -10.63 16.27
N VAL A 475 -0.76 -11.13 15.14
CA VAL A 475 -0.33 -12.52 15.01
C VAL A 475 1.20 -12.63 15.09
N VAL A 476 1.68 -13.18 16.20
CA VAL A 476 3.09 -13.56 16.40
C VAL A 476 3.22 -15.07 16.25
N MET A 477 3.82 -15.52 15.15
CA MET A 477 4.02 -16.95 14.86
C MET A 477 5.43 -17.41 15.24
N ALA A 478 5.57 -18.68 15.59
CA ALA A 478 6.84 -19.32 15.79
C ALA A 478 7.63 -19.39 14.47
N GLY A 479 8.83 -18.81 14.45
CA GLY A 479 9.83 -18.98 13.40
C GLY A 479 10.83 -20.10 13.69
N THR A 480 10.61 -20.88 14.76
CA THR A 480 11.50 -21.94 15.25
C THR A 480 11.26 -23.31 14.62
N THR A 481 10.24 -23.45 13.76
CA THR A 481 9.95 -24.70 13.06
C THR A 481 9.36 -24.45 11.68
N ALA A 482 9.78 -25.24 10.70
CA ALA A 482 9.26 -25.17 9.33
C ALA A 482 7.76 -25.50 9.24
N ALA A 483 7.20 -26.25 10.21
CA ALA A 483 5.77 -26.53 10.26
C ALA A 483 4.91 -25.26 10.38
N CYS A 484 5.52 -24.16 10.86
CA CYS A 484 4.88 -22.86 11.03
C CYS A 484 5.15 -21.89 9.88
N ASP A 485 5.84 -22.32 8.82
CA ASP A 485 6.10 -21.47 7.67
C ASP A 485 4.83 -21.27 6.83
N TRP A 486 4.68 -20.06 6.31
CA TRP A 486 3.67 -19.72 5.32
C TRP A 486 4.31 -18.90 4.20
N SER A 487 3.68 -18.88 3.03
CA SER A 487 4.11 -18.05 1.91
C SER A 487 2.93 -17.63 1.04
N GLY A 488 3.12 -16.52 0.32
CA GLY A 488 2.09 -15.96 -0.54
C GLY A 488 0.88 -15.41 0.23
N SER A 489 -0.24 -15.33 -0.48
CA SER A 489 -1.50 -14.80 0.03
C SER A 489 -2.61 -15.85 -0.03
N ILE A 490 -3.64 -15.69 0.80
CA ILE A 490 -4.86 -16.49 0.69
C ILE A 490 -5.39 -16.43 -0.77
N PRO A 491 -5.63 -17.58 -1.42
CA PRO A 491 -6.12 -17.62 -2.79
C PRO A 491 -7.50 -16.98 -2.95
N ALA A 492 -7.81 -16.50 -4.16
CA ALA A 492 -9.08 -15.85 -4.50
C ALA A 492 -10.34 -16.64 -4.10
N ALA A 493 -10.28 -17.98 -4.11
CA ALA A 493 -11.39 -18.83 -3.71
C ALA A 493 -11.73 -18.74 -2.20
N GLY A 494 -10.75 -18.39 -1.36
CA GLY A 494 -10.91 -18.22 0.08
C GLY A 494 -11.23 -16.79 0.51
N ARG A 495 -11.65 -15.92 -0.43
CA ARG A 495 -11.89 -14.49 -0.17
C ARG A 495 -13.38 -14.18 -0.03
N PRO A 496 -13.82 -13.43 1.00
CA PRO A 496 -15.23 -13.11 1.20
C PRO A 496 -15.73 -12.07 0.21
N TRP A 497 -16.92 -12.30 -0.33
CA TRP A 497 -17.63 -11.33 -1.15
C TRP A 497 -19.13 -11.61 -1.13
N VAL A 498 -19.92 -10.59 -1.50
CA VAL A 498 -21.35 -10.74 -1.69
C VAL A 498 -21.89 -9.76 -2.72
N LYS A 499 -22.74 -10.25 -3.63
CA LYS A 499 -23.54 -9.45 -4.56
C LYS A 499 -24.97 -9.31 -4.06
N ARG A 500 -25.54 -8.12 -4.18
CA ARG A 500 -26.90 -7.80 -3.73
C ARG A 500 -27.60 -6.79 -4.63
N SER A 501 -28.93 -6.81 -4.62
CA SER A 501 -29.78 -5.80 -5.27
C SER A 501 -30.21 -4.67 -4.32
N ASN A 502 -30.05 -4.86 -3.00
CA ASN A 502 -30.34 -3.86 -1.98
C ASN A 502 -29.14 -2.94 -1.72
N TYR A 503 -28.22 -3.29 -0.83
CA TYR A 503 -27.01 -2.52 -0.59
C TYR A 503 -25.85 -3.42 -0.19
N ALA A 504 -24.64 -2.90 -0.35
CA ALA A 504 -23.42 -3.45 0.19
C ALA A 504 -22.66 -2.33 0.89
N MET A 505 -22.11 -2.58 2.06
CA MET A 505 -21.43 -1.55 2.83
C MET A 505 -20.28 -2.11 3.66
N ASN A 506 -19.36 -1.22 4.03
CA ASN A 506 -18.35 -1.50 5.03
C ASN A 506 -17.91 -0.19 5.70
N SER A 507 -17.68 -0.25 7.01
CA SER A 507 -17.13 0.85 7.81
C SER A 507 -15.96 0.35 8.67
N ASN A 508 -15.07 -0.40 8.03
CA ASN A 508 -13.84 -1.01 8.52
C ASN A 508 -13.96 -2.18 9.51
N ASP A 509 -15.15 -2.54 9.99
CA ASP A 509 -15.31 -3.88 10.57
C ASP A 509 -14.96 -4.96 9.53
N SER A 510 -14.79 -6.19 10.03
CA SER A 510 -14.50 -7.34 9.18
C SER A 510 -15.61 -7.62 8.16
N HIS A 511 -15.37 -8.59 7.29
CA HIS A 511 -16.31 -9.02 6.27
C HIS A 511 -17.63 -9.58 6.82
N TRP A 512 -17.75 -9.75 8.14
CA TRP A 512 -18.86 -10.44 8.79
C TRP A 512 -20.24 -9.87 8.42
N TRP A 513 -20.45 -8.55 8.40
CA TRP A 513 -21.78 -7.95 8.17
C TRP A 513 -21.77 -6.90 7.03
N PRO A 514 -21.71 -7.32 5.76
CA PRO A 514 -21.57 -6.39 4.63
C PRO A 514 -22.92 -5.89 4.09
N SER A 515 -24.05 -6.47 4.50
CA SER A 515 -25.38 -6.14 3.97
C SER A 515 -26.50 -6.61 4.90
N LEU A 516 -27.74 -6.14 4.66
CA LEU A 516 -28.92 -6.50 5.43
C LEU A 516 -29.08 -8.02 5.51
N ASN A 517 -29.21 -8.52 6.74
CA ASN A 517 -29.42 -9.94 7.05
C ASN A 517 -28.45 -10.88 6.32
N THR A 518 -27.25 -10.38 6.00
CA THR A 518 -26.22 -11.12 5.30
C THR A 518 -25.01 -11.19 6.21
N TYR A 519 -24.64 -12.40 6.62
CA TYR A 519 -23.47 -12.65 7.44
C TYR A 519 -22.50 -13.57 6.71
N LEU A 520 -21.29 -13.09 6.45
CA LEU A 520 -20.25 -13.86 5.75
C LEU A 520 -19.34 -14.51 6.81
N GLY A 521 -19.45 -15.83 6.96
CA GLY A 521 -18.67 -16.61 7.92
C GLY A 521 -17.94 -17.80 7.32
N GLY A 522 -17.05 -18.39 8.11
CA GLY A 522 -16.33 -19.62 7.74
C GLY A 522 -15.10 -19.36 6.88
N PHE A 523 -14.58 -18.13 6.88
CA PHE A 523 -13.32 -17.80 6.23
C PHE A 523 -12.14 -18.06 7.18
N ALA A 524 -10.91 -18.09 6.62
CA ALA A 524 -9.70 -18.34 7.42
C ALA A 524 -9.57 -17.29 8.53
N LYS A 525 -9.38 -17.72 9.79
CA LYS A 525 -9.39 -16.81 10.95
C LYS A 525 -8.35 -15.69 10.88
N ILE A 526 -7.27 -15.89 10.12
CA ILE A 526 -6.22 -14.89 9.91
C ILE A 526 -6.73 -13.59 9.27
N ILE A 527 -7.85 -13.60 8.54
CA ILE A 527 -8.40 -12.37 7.92
C ILE A 527 -9.27 -11.54 8.88
N ALA A 528 -9.53 -12.07 10.07
CA ALA A 528 -10.38 -11.46 11.09
C ALA A 528 -10.02 -12.02 12.48
N THR A 529 -8.98 -11.46 13.11
CA THR A 529 -8.49 -11.87 14.44
C THR A 529 -8.87 -10.87 15.53
N GLY A 530 -8.84 -11.35 16.79
CA GLY A 530 -9.07 -10.50 17.96
C GLY A 530 -10.41 -9.78 17.90
N PRO A 531 -10.47 -8.46 18.13
CA PRO A 531 -11.73 -7.68 18.09
C PRO A 531 -12.44 -7.67 16.74
N ASN A 532 -11.77 -8.05 15.66
CA ASN A 532 -12.35 -8.10 14.32
C ASN A 532 -12.90 -9.48 13.95
N ALA A 533 -12.80 -10.47 14.84
CA ALA A 533 -13.26 -11.82 14.57
C ALA A 533 -14.74 -11.87 14.17
N GLU A 534 -15.07 -12.84 13.32
CA GLU A 534 -16.44 -13.12 12.92
C GLU A 534 -17.37 -13.29 14.14
N ALA A 535 -18.63 -12.89 13.99
CA ALA A 535 -19.67 -12.92 15.05
C ALA A 535 -19.43 -12.03 16.29
N LEU A 536 -18.41 -11.16 16.29
CA LEU A 536 -18.24 -10.14 17.32
C LEU A 536 -19.12 -8.90 17.09
N PRO A 537 -19.44 -8.13 18.16
CA PRO A 537 -20.16 -6.87 18.04
C PRO A 537 -19.45 -5.89 17.09
N GLN A 538 -20.21 -5.34 16.16
CA GLN A 538 -19.74 -4.40 15.14
C GLN A 538 -19.59 -3.00 15.74
N ASN A 539 -18.63 -2.22 15.22
CA ASN A 539 -18.37 -0.87 15.69
C ASN A 539 -19.57 0.07 15.42
N ASN A 540 -19.61 1.20 16.14
CA ASN A 540 -20.73 2.13 16.04
C ASN A 540 -20.89 2.71 14.62
N ARG A 541 -19.81 2.91 13.86
CA ARG A 541 -19.86 3.47 12.50
C ARG A 541 -20.48 2.49 11.51
N THR A 542 -20.15 1.20 11.60
CA THR A 542 -20.83 0.13 10.85
C THR A 542 -22.32 0.08 11.20
N ARG A 543 -22.66 0.04 12.50
CA ARG A 543 -24.06 0.04 12.96
C ARG A 543 -24.82 1.26 12.45
N THR A 544 -24.21 2.45 12.48
CA THR A 544 -24.79 3.68 11.94
C THR A 544 -25.05 3.58 10.45
N GLY A 545 -24.11 3.09 9.63
CA GLY A 545 -24.37 3.02 8.20
C GLY A 545 -25.46 2.00 7.83
N HIS A 546 -25.60 0.88 8.56
CA HIS A 546 -26.77 0.00 8.42
C HIS A 546 -28.07 0.69 8.84
N ALA A 547 -28.04 1.46 9.94
CA ALA A 547 -29.19 2.25 10.40
C ALA A 547 -29.60 3.31 9.37
N MET A 548 -28.65 4.00 8.73
CA MET A 548 -28.93 4.98 7.67
C MET A 548 -29.73 4.37 6.52
N VAL A 549 -29.37 3.16 6.06
CA VAL A 549 -30.12 2.47 5.01
C VAL A 549 -31.49 2.04 5.51
N ARG A 550 -31.58 1.46 6.71
CA ARG A 550 -32.86 1.07 7.31
C ARG A 550 -33.82 2.25 7.44
N ASP A 551 -33.35 3.36 8.02
CA ASP A 551 -34.17 4.53 8.34
C ASP A 551 -34.60 5.28 7.07
N ARG A 552 -33.73 5.34 6.06
CA ARG A 552 -34.12 5.84 4.73
C ARG A 552 -35.24 5.01 4.13
N MET A 553 -35.09 3.69 4.13
CA MET A 553 -36.08 2.76 3.56
C MET A 553 -37.39 2.73 4.34
N ALA A 554 -37.37 3.08 5.62
CA ALA A 554 -38.56 3.23 6.46
C ALA A 554 -39.20 4.62 6.36
N GLY A 555 -38.55 5.60 5.72
CA GLY A 555 -39.01 6.99 5.69
C GLY A 555 -38.94 7.68 7.07
N THR A 556 -38.05 7.21 7.95
CA THR A 556 -37.91 7.68 9.34
C THR A 556 -36.63 8.49 9.57
N ASP A 557 -35.89 8.80 8.50
CA ASP A 557 -34.65 9.59 8.54
C ASP A 557 -34.88 11.11 8.46
N GLY A 558 -36.15 11.55 8.40
CA GLY A 558 -36.52 12.96 8.29
C GLY A 558 -36.36 13.55 6.89
N GLN A 559 -36.00 12.74 5.89
CA GLN A 559 -35.86 13.18 4.49
C GLN A 559 -37.13 12.89 3.67
N GLY A 560 -37.35 13.66 2.61
CA GLY A 560 -38.49 13.43 1.69
C GLY A 560 -38.40 12.07 0.98
N GLY A 561 -39.53 11.37 0.81
CA GLY A 561 -39.59 10.04 0.18
C GLY A 561 -39.12 8.91 1.11
N TYR A 562 -38.77 7.74 0.56
CA TYR A 562 -38.23 6.59 1.31
C TYR A 562 -37.17 5.79 0.51
N ARG A 563 -36.66 6.35 -0.58
CA ARG A 563 -35.61 5.75 -1.41
C ARG A 563 -34.46 6.73 -1.57
N PHE A 564 -33.28 6.20 -1.88
CA PHE A 564 -32.09 7.01 -2.14
C PHE A 564 -32.16 7.67 -3.52
N THR A 565 -31.78 8.94 -3.57
CA THR A 565 -31.70 9.78 -4.77
C THR A 565 -30.28 10.33 -4.93
N LEU A 566 -29.96 10.86 -6.13
CA LEU A 566 -28.75 11.64 -6.39
C LEU A 566 -29.08 13.12 -6.50
#